data_AF-A0A7Y5CQ63-F1
#
_entry.id   AF-A0A7Y5CQ63-F1
#
_cell.length_a   1.000
_cell.length_b   1.000
_cell.length_c   1.000
_cell.angle_alpha   90.00
_cell.angle_beta   90.00
_cell.angle_gamma   90.00
#
_symmetry.space_group_name_H-M   'P 1'
#
loop_
_entity.id
_entity.type
_entity.pdbx_description
1 polymer ?
#
loop_
_entity_poly.entity_id
_entity_poly.type
_entity_poly.pdbx_seq_one_letter_code
_entity_poly.pdbx_strand_id
1 'polypeptide(L)'
;MPRLSAFVLVFGLLALPLHGQSRLELEQLLSQYQQARAGLSIEPVKCGFPAIAALQAARQTDGQWQALWKTASARPSLPQSYVTADGKFRFHYTTSGPNAVSPSSTNPAGVPDFVYAAGLAAQQAHRLLVEELGMQPPPSDNGQDGAEYDFYLLELGNLYGDTNPEFSGGSGPSFIRLDNDYGPGFYSRGLDGLRVTVAHEYFHAVQLSYLFRGEDIFFFEMSSTWFEEVAHPEVNDYYQYLRFWFRNPQVPLNATGNYHEYGSAIWLHYLTKRLQPGLVREFWERMLREPALFAMQSVLGAGNYPISFGQAMQEFCSWNFFTQERADPELYYSDGEDYPRIQMQAVQTTARDTTFSGRLAPLAAHYYQLVRTARSAQLLLEVDADPGRWAITAITGSPDEGFRLLADQAMAPVTLAASANEDTINIVVANVGGPASLGQSPAANYALQVKYGVQPQLESVLEKPRPNPLRLSSGGVLIFPYRLATRERVKAAIVREDGRVIREFDLGSRSAGFHTDLIWNGRDASGEQVSSGVYFLRFRAGALIETAKVVVIAN
;
A
#
# COMPACT_ATOMS: atom_id res chain seq x y z
N MET A 1 -51.62 -7.87 7.19
CA MET A 1 -51.44 -8.10 5.74
C MET A 1 -49.93 -8.27 5.49
N PRO A 2 -49.54 -9.10 4.51
CA PRO A 2 -48.38 -9.99 4.71
C PRO A 2 -47.02 -9.33 4.47
N ARG A 3 -46.03 -9.78 5.25
CA ARG A 3 -44.60 -9.55 5.02
C ARG A 3 -44.19 -10.24 3.72
N LEU A 4 -43.53 -9.55 2.79
CA LEU A 4 -42.83 -10.24 1.70
C LEU A 4 -41.56 -10.89 2.25
N SER A 5 -41.42 -12.19 1.97
CA SER A 5 -40.28 -12.99 2.39
C SER A 5 -39.02 -12.64 1.59
N ALA A 6 -37.89 -12.54 2.27
CA ALA A 6 -36.59 -12.46 1.61
C ALA A 6 -36.30 -13.77 0.84
N PHE A 7 -36.14 -13.68 -0.48
CA PHE A 7 -35.67 -14.79 -1.30
C PHE A 7 -34.15 -14.88 -1.21
N VAL A 8 -33.66 -15.65 -0.23
CA VAL A 8 -32.26 -16.11 -0.21
C VAL A 8 -32.14 -17.28 -1.19
N LEU A 9 -31.70 -16.98 -2.41
CA LEU A 9 -31.43 -17.99 -3.43
C LEU A 9 -30.02 -18.54 -3.25
N VAL A 10 -29.92 -19.68 -2.56
CA VAL A 10 -28.67 -20.46 -2.47
C VAL A 10 -28.51 -21.27 -3.75
N PHE A 11 -27.49 -20.96 -4.54
CA PHE A 11 -26.94 -21.87 -5.55
C PHE A 11 -25.44 -22.02 -5.34
N GLY A 12 -24.99 -23.25 -5.17
CA GLY A 12 -23.57 -23.59 -5.15
C GLY A 12 -23.24 -24.57 -6.27
N LEU A 13 -22.24 -24.24 -7.09
CA LEU A 13 -21.04 -25.05 -7.34
C LEU A 13 -20.23 -24.51 -8.52
N LEU A 14 -18.93 -24.30 -8.29
CA LEU A 14 -17.83 -24.33 -9.27
C LEU A 14 -18.01 -23.50 -10.56
N ALA A 15 -17.84 -22.19 -10.44
CA ALA A 15 -17.43 -21.33 -11.56
C ALA A 15 -15.92 -21.07 -11.48
N LEU A 16 -15.23 -21.09 -12.64
CA LEU A 16 -13.85 -20.62 -12.78
C LEU A 16 -13.74 -19.13 -12.39
N PRO A 17 -12.58 -18.65 -11.92
CA PRO A 17 -12.41 -17.25 -11.55
C PRO A 17 -12.62 -16.32 -12.75
N LEU A 18 -13.51 -15.34 -12.59
CA LEU A 18 -13.74 -14.24 -13.52
C LEU A 18 -12.69 -13.17 -13.24
N HIS A 19 -11.61 -13.13 -14.03
CA HIS A 19 -10.58 -12.08 -13.96
C HIS A 19 -10.03 -11.81 -12.54
N GLY A 20 -9.92 -12.87 -11.71
CA GLY A 20 -9.41 -12.81 -10.34
C GLY A 20 -10.47 -12.87 -9.24
N GLN A 21 -11.76 -12.62 -9.54
CA GLN A 21 -12.87 -12.75 -8.58
C GLN A 21 -13.75 -13.96 -8.89
N SER A 22 -14.27 -14.60 -7.85
CA SER A 22 -15.33 -15.60 -7.96
C SER A 22 -16.70 -14.93 -8.18
N ARG A 23 -17.66 -15.67 -8.75
CA ARG A 23 -19.05 -15.20 -8.90
C ARG A 23 -19.66 -14.75 -7.56
N LEU A 24 -19.29 -15.40 -6.46
CA LEU A 24 -19.78 -15.08 -5.11
C LEU A 24 -19.28 -13.72 -4.63
N GLU A 25 -18.00 -13.39 -4.87
CA GLU A 25 -17.42 -12.09 -4.49
C GLU A 25 -18.06 -10.96 -5.30
N LEU A 26 -18.29 -11.15 -6.60
CA LEU A 26 -19.04 -10.21 -7.44
C LEU A 26 -20.48 -10.00 -6.94
N GLU A 27 -21.19 -11.08 -6.58
CA GLU A 27 -22.55 -11.03 -6.03
C GLU A 27 -22.60 -10.28 -4.68
N GLN A 28 -21.58 -10.46 -3.82
CA GLN A 28 -21.46 -9.74 -2.55
C GLN A 28 -21.17 -8.25 -2.75
N LEU A 29 -20.18 -7.92 -3.60
CA LEU A 29 -19.77 -6.56 -3.90
C LEU A 29 -20.92 -5.75 -4.53
N LEU A 30 -21.65 -6.35 -5.47
CA LEU A 30 -22.83 -5.72 -6.07
C LEU A 30 -23.97 -5.54 -5.05
N SER A 31 -24.19 -6.53 -4.17
CA SER A 31 -25.21 -6.43 -3.12
C SER A 31 -24.92 -5.28 -2.15
N GLN A 32 -23.66 -5.08 -1.77
CA GLN A 32 -23.23 -3.93 -0.95
C GLN A 32 -23.47 -2.60 -1.66
N TYR A 33 -23.04 -2.47 -2.93
CA TYR A 33 -23.28 -1.28 -3.74
C TYR A 33 -24.78 -0.96 -3.89
N GLN A 34 -25.62 -1.96 -4.17
CA GLN A 34 -27.07 -1.80 -4.29
C GLN A 34 -27.74 -1.42 -2.97
N GLN A 35 -27.27 -1.97 -1.84
CA GLN A 35 -27.77 -1.59 -0.51
C GLN A 35 -27.39 -0.16 -0.15
N ALA A 36 -26.15 0.26 -0.42
CA ALA A 36 -25.70 1.63 -0.18
C ALA A 36 -26.52 2.63 -1.00
N ARG A 37 -26.68 2.38 -2.30
CA ARG A 37 -27.52 3.18 -3.22
C ARG A 37 -29.02 3.21 -2.90
N ALA A 38 -29.48 2.33 -2.02
CA ALA A 38 -30.85 2.32 -1.52
C ALA A 38 -30.98 2.95 -0.11
N GLY A 39 -29.89 3.45 0.47
CA GLY A 39 -29.84 3.93 1.87
C GLY A 39 -30.01 2.82 2.91
N LEU A 40 -29.76 1.56 2.53
CA LEU A 40 -29.97 0.36 3.35
C LEU A 40 -28.69 -0.21 3.97
N SER A 41 -27.50 0.25 3.57
CA SER A 41 -26.24 -0.18 4.20
C SER A 41 -26.12 0.42 5.61
N ILE A 42 -25.61 -0.37 6.56
CA ILE A 42 -25.46 0.04 7.97
C ILE A 42 -24.32 1.05 8.14
N GLU A 43 -23.23 0.88 7.39
CA GLU A 43 -22.15 1.85 7.25
C GLU A 43 -22.17 2.45 5.83
N PRO A 44 -21.72 3.70 5.63
CA PRO A 44 -21.54 4.28 4.30
C PRO A 44 -20.47 3.54 3.49
N VAL A 45 -20.77 3.25 2.22
CA VAL A 45 -19.81 2.70 1.27
C VAL A 45 -19.03 3.86 0.65
N LYS A 46 -17.69 3.83 0.77
CA LYS A 46 -16.81 4.92 0.32
C LYS A 46 -16.78 5.05 -1.20
N CYS A 47 -16.52 3.96 -1.92
CA CYS A 47 -16.39 4.02 -3.37
C CYS A 47 -17.23 2.93 -4.05
N GLY A 48 -17.97 3.30 -5.09
CA GLY A 48 -18.71 2.35 -5.93
C GLY A 48 -17.91 1.82 -7.12
N PHE A 49 -16.75 2.42 -7.44
CA PHE A 49 -15.91 2.04 -8.57
C PHE A 49 -15.57 0.54 -8.60
N PRO A 50 -15.16 -0.13 -7.49
CA PRO A 50 -14.91 -1.58 -7.49
C PRO A 50 -16.09 -2.40 -8.00
N ALA A 51 -17.32 -2.06 -7.57
CA ALA A 51 -18.54 -2.77 -7.95
C ALA A 51 -18.89 -2.55 -9.42
N ILE A 52 -18.77 -1.31 -9.91
CA ILE A 52 -19.03 -0.97 -11.31
C ILE A 52 -17.99 -1.60 -12.25
N ALA A 53 -16.71 -1.54 -11.89
CA ALA A 53 -15.63 -2.11 -12.70
C ALA A 53 -15.66 -3.64 -12.72
N ALA A 54 -16.02 -4.29 -11.60
CA ALA A 54 -16.25 -5.74 -11.57
C ALA A 54 -17.48 -6.15 -12.39
N LEU A 55 -18.60 -5.39 -12.31
CA LEU A 55 -19.75 -5.55 -13.21
C LEU A 55 -19.36 -5.39 -14.68
N GLN A 56 -18.55 -4.37 -14.99
CA GLN A 56 -18.05 -4.12 -16.33
C GLN A 56 -17.28 -5.35 -16.83
N ALA A 57 -16.32 -5.89 -16.06
CA ALA A 57 -15.59 -7.10 -16.43
C ALA A 57 -16.52 -8.32 -16.65
N ALA A 58 -17.50 -8.53 -15.78
CA ALA A 58 -18.44 -9.65 -15.84
C ALA A 58 -19.52 -9.55 -16.93
N ARG A 59 -19.78 -8.35 -17.48
CA ARG A 59 -20.85 -8.12 -18.49
C ARG A 59 -20.75 -8.96 -19.75
N GLN A 60 -19.56 -9.49 -20.05
CA GLN A 60 -19.29 -10.30 -21.25
C GLN A 60 -19.55 -11.81 -21.02
N THR A 61 -19.73 -12.25 -19.78
CA THR A 61 -19.77 -13.68 -19.43
C THR A 61 -21.15 -14.21 -19.03
N ASP A 62 -22.11 -13.33 -18.71
CA ASP A 62 -23.50 -13.69 -18.38
C ASP A 62 -24.44 -12.56 -18.83
N GLY A 63 -25.58 -12.92 -19.44
CA GLY A 63 -26.61 -11.96 -19.84
C GLY A 63 -27.25 -11.22 -18.66
N GLN A 64 -27.27 -11.85 -17.46
CA GLN A 64 -27.70 -11.18 -16.23
C GLN A 64 -26.75 -10.04 -15.85
N TRP A 65 -25.43 -10.27 -15.91
CA TRP A 65 -24.43 -9.23 -15.64
C TRP A 65 -24.48 -8.11 -16.69
N GLN A 66 -24.74 -8.45 -17.95
CA GLN A 66 -24.91 -7.45 -19.01
C GLN A 66 -26.11 -6.50 -18.74
N ALA A 67 -27.25 -7.03 -18.30
CA ALA A 67 -28.44 -6.24 -17.99
C ALA A 67 -28.24 -5.35 -16.75
N LEU A 68 -27.58 -5.88 -15.71
CA LEU A 68 -27.24 -5.14 -14.50
C LEU A 68 -26.23 -4.03 -14.80
N TRP A 69 -25.15 -4.34 -15.52
CA TRP A 69 -24.16 -3.36 -15.97
C TRP A 69 -24.81 -2.25 -16.79
N LYS A 70 -25.64 -2.57 -17.80
CA LYS A 70 -26.30 -1.56 -18.63
C LYS A 70 -27.18 -0.59 -17.83
N THR A 71 -27.77 -1.05 -16.73
CA THR A 71 -28.54 -0.20 -15.82
C THR A 71 -27.63 0.64 -14.93
N ALA A 72 -26.55 0.05 -14.42
CA ALA A 72 -25.62 0.69 -13.50
C ALA A 72 -24.68 1.70 -14.19
N SER A 73 -24.33 1.50 -15.46
CA SER A 73 -23.40 2.36 -16.22
C SER A 73 -24.10 3.43 -17.07
N ALA A 74 -25.41 3.60 -16.95
CA ALA A 74 -26.14 4.61 -17.70
C ALA A 74 -25.83 6.02 -17.17
N ARG A 75 -25.45 6.94 -18.07
CA ARG A 75 -25.34 8.37 -17.77
C ARG A 75 -26.71 8.91 -17.30
N PRO A 76 -26.79 9.58 -16.13
CA PRO A 76 -28.01 10.23 -15.67
C PRO A 76 -28.45 11.36 -16.61
N SER A 77 -29.75 11.65 -16.66
CA SER A 77 -30.26 12.85 -17.33
C SER A 77 -30.84 13.81 -16.28
N LEU A 78 -30.27 15.01 -16.20
CA LEU A 78 -30.62 16.05 -15.23
C LEU A 78 -30.88 17.38 -15.97
N PRO A 79 -31.79 18.24 -15.47
CA PRO A 79 -32.28 19.41 -16.19
C PRO A 79 -31.33 20.61 -16.20
N GLN A 80 -30.32 20.64 -15.33
CA GLN A 80 -29.39 21.77 -15.17
C GLN A 80 -27.96 21.26 -15.24
N SER A 81 -27.05 22.08 -15.77
CA SER A 81 -25.61 21.85 -15.66
C SER A 81 -24.83 23.13 -15.41
N TYR A 82 -23.62 22.98 -14.87
CA TYR A 82 -22.62 24.02 -14.65
C TYR A 82 -21.30 23.58 -15.29
N VAL A 83 -20.66 24.47 -16.05
CA VAL A 83 -19.30 24.25 -16.56
C VAL A 83 -18.33 25.13 -15.77
N THR A 84 -17.23 24.56 -15.31
CA THR A 84 -16.20 25.29 -14.54
C THR A 84 -15.54 26.39 -15.38
N ALA A 85 -15.03 27.43 -14.73
CA ALA A 85 -14.53 28.63 -15.41
C ALA A 85 -13.29 28.38 -16.31
N ASP A 86 -12.59 27.27 -16.13
CA ASP A 86 -11.49 26.80 -16.97
C ASP A 86 -11.94 25.89 -18.14
N GLY A 87 -13.24 25.58 -18.24
CA GLY A 87 -13.81 24.76 -19.31
C GLY A 87 -13.40 23.28 -19.25
N LYS A 88 -12.99 22.77 -18.08
CA LYS A 88 -12.55 21.37 -17.92
C LYS A 88 -13.62 20.42 -17.39
N PHE A 89 -14.58 20.90 -16.59
CA PHE A 89 -15.53 20.03 -15.87
C PHE A 89 -16.97 20.49 -16.06
N ARG A 90 -17.88 19.52 -16.17
CA ARG A 90 -19.33 19.72 -16.26
C ARG A 90 -20.02 19.00 -15.12
N PHE A 91 -20.82 19.73 -14.35
CA PHE A 91 -21.61 19.21 -13.24
C PHE A 91 -23.09 19.27 -13.59
N HIS A 92 -23.72 18.11 -13.75
CA HIS A 92 -25.16 17.96 -13.98
C HIS A 92 -25.90 17.84 -12.64
N TYR A 93 -27.00 18.58 -12.47
CA TYR A 93 -27.73 18.66 -11.21
C TYR A 93 -29.22 19.01 -11.42
N THR A 94 -29.98 18.97 -10.32
CA THR A 94 -31.33 19.54 -10.20
C THR A 94 -31.45 20.23 -8.84
N THR A 95 -32.29 21.27 -8.73
CA THR A 95 -32.69 21.85 -7.44
C THR A 95 -34.08 21.38 -6.99
N SER A 96 -34.59 20.28 -7.54
CA SER A 96 -35.91 19.74 -7.25
C SER A 96 -36.00 18.22 -7.48
N GLY A 97 -36.91 17.55 -6.77
CA GLY A 97 -37.03 16.09 -6.76
C GLY A 97 -36.04 15.42 -5.80
N PRO A 98 -35.87 14.09 -5.87
CA PRO A 98 -34.97 13.35 -4.96
C PRO A 98 -33.50 13.77 -5.10
N ASN A 99 -33.00 13.94 -6.33
CA ASN A 99 -31.60 14.31 -6.62
C ASN A 99 -31.30 15.81 -6.37
N ALA A 100 -32.09 16.50 -5.55
CA ALA A 100 -32.00 17.95 -5.40
C ALA A 100 -30.78 18.35 -4.57
N VAL A 101 -29.89 19.18 -5.15
CA VAL A 101 -28.97 19.98 -4.34
C VAL A 101 -29.73 21.17 -3.74
N SER A 102 -29.24 21.70 -2.61
CA SER A 102 -29.77 22.95 -2.03
C SER A 102 -29.69 24.10 -3.05
N PRO A 103 -30.77 24.85 -3.31
CA PRO A 103 -30.78 25.93 -4.31
C PRO A 103 -30.02 27.20 -3.88
N SER A 104 -29.47 27.25 -2.66
CA SER A 104 -28.73 28.42 -2.18
C SER A 104 -27.51 28.73 -3.05
N SER A 105 -27.38 29.99 -3.46
CA SER A 105 -26.28 30.50 -4.28
C SER A 105 -25.78 31.83 -3.69
N THR A 106 -24.51 31.86 -3.29
CA THR A 106 -23.77 33.03 -2.82
C THR A 106 -22.50 33.29 -3.64
N ASN A 107 -22.12 32.36 -4.51
CA ASN A 107 -20.97 32.42 -5.42
C ASN A 107 -21.23 33.26 -6.70
N PRO A 108 -20.17 33.74 -7.38
CA PRO A 108 -20.30 34.59 -8.56
C PRO A 108 -20.77 33.88 -9.84
N ALA A 109 -20.82 32.55 -9.88
CA ALA A 109 -21.33 31.81 -11.04
C ALA A 109 -22.87 31.71 -11.06
N GLY A 110 -23.56 32.06 -9.96
CA GLY A 110 -25.02 32.05 -9.88
C GLY A 110 -25.67 30.66 -9.91
N VAL A 111 -24.87 29.61 -9.67
CA VAL A 111 -25.29 28.21 -9.52
C VAL A 111 -25.33 27.84 -8.03
N PRO A 112 -25.97 26.73 -7.62
CA PRO A 112 -25.92 26.29 -6.22
C PRO A 112 -24.51 26.24 -5.63
N ASP A 113 -24.33 26.68 -4.38
CA ASP A 113 -23.01 26.75 -3.73
C ASP A 113 -22.35 25.37 -3.61
N PHE A 114 -23.14 24.31 -3.46
CA PHE A 114 -22.66 22.92 -3.49
C PHE A 114 -22.11 22.52 -4.87
N VAL A 115 -22.79 22.90 -5.96
CA VAL A 115 -22.33 22.68 -7.34
C VAL A 115 -21.04 23.47 -7.63
N TYR A 116 -20.99 24.72 -7.16
CA TYR A 116 -19.80 25.56 -7.31
C TYR A 116 -18.60 25.00 -6.54
N ALA A 117 -18.80 24.54 -5.30
CA ALA A 117 -17.77 23.90 -4.50
C ALA A 117 -17.25 22.59 -5.12
N ALA A 118 -18.14 21.77 -5.71
CA ALA A 118 -17.74 20.58 -6.46
C ALA A 118 -16.81 20.92 -7.64
N GLY A 119 -17.14 21.99 -8.37
CA GLY A 119 -16.30 22.53 -9.44
C GLY A 119 -14.92 22.97 -8.99
N LEU A 120 -14.83 23.69 -7.86
CA LEU A 120 -13.55 24.10 -7.28
C LEU A 120 -12.71 22.89 -6.82
N ALA A 121 -13.34 21.89 -6.21
CA ALA A 121 -12.66 20.66 -5.80
C ALA A 121 -12.10 19.88 -7.00
N ALA A 122 -12.84 19.77 -8.12
CA ALA A 122 -12.35 19.10 -9.32
C ALA A 122 -11.19 19.87 -9.99
N GLN A 123 -11.25 21.21 -10.02
CA GLN A 123 -10.13 22.05 -10.47
C GLN A 123 -8.88 21.88 -9.60
N GLN A 124 -9.05 21.75 -8.28
CA GLN A 124 -7.96 21.49 -7.34
C GLN A 124 -7.37 20.09 -7.52
N ALA A 125 -8.21 19.06 -7.62
CA ALA A 125 -7.80 17.68 -7.85
C ALA A 125 -7.00 17.55 -9.16
N HIS A 126 -7.45 18.19 -10.23
CA HIS A 126 -6.76 18.21 -11.52
C HIS A 126 -5.42 18.93 -11.48
N ARG A 127 -5.34 20.09 -10.83
CA ARG A 127 -4.08 20.83 -10.67
C ARG A 127 -3.03 19.95 -9.98
N LEU A 128 -3.41 19.35 -8.86
CA LEU A 128 -2.51 18.52 -8.05
C LEU A 128 -2.08 17.25 -8.79
N LEU A 129 -2.99 16.49 -9.39
CA LEU A 129 -2.66 15.23 -10.09
C LEU A 129 -1.98 15.45 -11.44
N VAL A 130 -2.54 16.30 -12.29
CA VAL A 130 -2.16 16.40 -13.71
C VAL A 130 -1.10 17.47 -13.92
N GLU A 131 -1.24 18.65 -13.30
CA GLU A 131 -0.36 19.80 -13.56
C GLU A 131 0.88 19.81 -12.67
N GLU A 132 0.75 19.44 -11.38
CA GLU A 132 1.83 19.45 -10.39
C GLU A 132 2.52 18.09 -10.25
N LEU A 133 1.76 17.01 -9.99
CA LEU A 133 2.30 15.64 -9.91
C LEU A 133 2.64 15.07 -11.29
N GLY A 134 2.10 15.65 -12.38
CA GLY A 134 2.42 15.30 -13.77
C GLY A 134 1.80 13.98 -14.24
N MET A 135 0.71 13.53 -13.63
CA MET A 135 -0.03 12.37 -14.09
C MET A 135 -0.75 12.64 -15.42
N GLN A 136 -1.12 11.59 -16.14
CA GLN A 136 -1.94 11.73 -17.35
C GLN A 136 -3.34 12.27 -17.01
N PRO A 137 -3.94 13.14 -17.85
CA PRO A 137 -5.32 13.56 -17.68
C PRO A 137 -6.30 12.40 -17.95
N PRO A 138 -7.53 12.43 -17.42
CA PRO A 138 -8.55 11.44 -17.74
C PRO A 138 -8.80 11.32 -19.26
N PRO A 139 -9.12 10.12 -19.79
CA PRO A 139 -9.41 9.97 -21.20
C PRO A 139 -10.70 10.70 -21.61
N SER A 140 -10.67 11.36 -22.77
CA SER A 140 -11.88 11.97 -23.34
C SER A 140 -12.88 10.92 -23.82
N ASP A 141 -14.15 11.18 -23.57
CA ASP A 141 -15.29 10.40 -24.09
C ASP A 141 -15.68 10.72 -25.54
N ASN A 142 -14.93 11.63 -26.18
CA ASN A 142 -15.12 12.17 -27.53
C ASN A 142 -16.34 13.09 -27.70
N GLY A 143 -16.75 13.81 -26.66
CA GLY A 143 -17.75 14.86 -26.77
C GLY A 143 -19.14 14.46 -26.27
N GLN A 144 -19.23 13.46 -25.39
CA GLN A 144 -20.52 12.99 -24.85
C GLN A 144 -20.95 13.90 -23.69
N ASP A 145 -22.16 14.44 -23.75
CA ASP A 145 -22.70 15.48 -22.86
C ASP A 145 -21.91 16.82 -22.76
N GLY A 146 -20.68 16.88 -23.27
CA GLY A 146 -19.83 18.06 -23.32
C GLY A 146 -18.45 17.77 -23.91
N ALA A 147 -17.58 18.78 -23.98
CA ALA A 147 -16.14 18.56 -24.20
C ALA A 147 -15.37 18.43 -22.86
N GLU A 148 -16.06 18.72 -21.78
CA GLU A 148 -15.63 18.69 -20.39
C GLU A 148 -15.74 17.26 -19.81
N TYR A 149 -15.07 16.99 -18.68
CA TYR A 149 -15.28 15.75 -17.94
C TYR A 149 -16.54 15.84 -17.06
N ASP A 150 -17.42 14.84 -17.13
CA ASP A 150 -18.75 14.86 -16.51
C ASP A 150 -18.82 14.33 -15.07
N PHE A 151 -19.54 15.09 -14.25
CA PHE A 151 -19.99 14.76 -12.92
C PHE A 151 -21.52 14.89 -12.85
N TYR A 152 -22.18 13.96 -12.15
CA TYR A 152 -23.64 14.00 -11.92
C TYR A 152 -23.93 13.96 -10.42
N LEU A 153 -24.62 14.98 -9.91
CA LEU A 153 -25.04 15.06 -8.51
C LEU A 153 -26.42 14.39 -8.34
N LEU A 154 -26.50 13.40 -7.46
CA LEU A 154 -27.64 12.49 -7.32
C LEU A 154 -27.88 12.13 -5.85
N GLU A 155 -29.10 11.69 -5.54
CA GLU A 155 -29.35 10.92 -4.31
C GLU A 155 -28.66 9.54 -4.44
N LEU A 156 -27.62 9.31 -3.65
CA LEU A 156 -26.84 8.07 -3.61
C LEU A 156 -27.03 7.30 -2.29
N GLY A 157 -27.88 7.76 -1.38
CA GLY A 157 -28.21 7.11 -0.12
C GLY A 157 -27.03 7.12 0.85
N ASN A 158 -26.37 5.96 0.99
CA ASN A 158 -25.20 5.77 1.84
C ASN A 158 -23.93 5.47 1.02
N LEU A 159 -23.90 5.82 -0.27
CA LEU A 159 -22.72 5.74 -1.14
C LEU A 159 -22.15 7.15 -1.34
N TYR A 160 -20.87 7.40 -1.07
CA TYR A 160 -20.30 8.76 -1.24
C TYR A 160 -20.25 9.16 -2.73
N GLY A 161 -19.80 8.24 -3.59
CA GLY A 161 -19.64 8.46 -5.02
C GLY A 161 -19.32 7.18 -5.78
N ASP A 162 -19.28 7.27 -7.11
CA ASP A 162 -18.74 6.22 -7.97
C ASP A 162 -18.32 6.71 -9.36
N THR A 163 -17.14 6.25 -9.81
CA THR A 163 -16.62 6.42 -11.17
C THR A 163 -17.12 5.30 -12.09
N ASN A 164 -17.68 5.67 -13.25
CA ASN A 164 -18.28 4.75 -14.22
C ASN A 164 -17.40 4.64 -15.48
N PRO A 165 -16.61 3.57 -15.64
CA PRO A 165 -15.86 3.31 -16.86
C PRO A 165 -16.74 2.95 -18.08
N GLU A 166 -16.49 3.61 -19.21
CA GLU A 166 -17.28 3.53 -20.46
C GLU A 166 -16.56 2.80 -21.61
N PHE A 167 -15.47 2.08 -21.31
CA PHE A 167 -14.64 1.39 -22.31
C PHE A 167 -14.84 -0.14 -22.33
N SER A 168 -14.17 -0.83 -23.27
CA SER A 168 -14.34 -2.28 -23.45
C SER A 168 -13.42 -3.14 -22.57
N GLY A 169 -12.18 -2.70 -22.39
CA GLY A 169 -11.13 -3.19 -21.49
C GLY A 169 -9.85 -2.36 -21.69
N GLY A 170 -8.87 -2.45 -20.79
CA GLY A 170 -7.66 -1.62 -20.84
C GLY A 170 -7.84 -0.26 -20.14
N SER A 171 -7.63 0.84 -20.87
CA SER A 171 -7.88 2.21 -20.43
C SER A 171 -8.99 2.86 -21.25
N GLY A 172 -9.59 3.95 -20.76
CA GLY A 172 -10.62 4.67 -21.51
C GLY A 172 -11.49 5.61 -20.67
N PRO A 173 -12.49 6.25 -21.31
CA PRO A 173 -13.30 7.30 -20.68
C PRO A 173 -14.16 6.79 -19.52
N SER A 174 -14.57 7.73 -18.69
CA SER A 174 -15.48 7.53 -17.57
C SER A 174 -16.24 8.81 -17.25
N PHE A 175 -17.29 8.68 -16.44
CA PHE A 175 -17.95 9.81 -15.77
C PHE A 175 -18.09 9.53 -14.27
N ILE A 176 -18.33 10.56 -13.46
CA ILE A 176 -18.45 10.42 -12.00
C ILE A 176 -19.88 10.70 -11.51
N ARG A 177 -20.34 9.92 -10.54
CA ARG A 177 -21.53 10.22 -9.74
C ARG A 177 -21.12 10.59 -8.32
N LEU A 178 -21.78 11.59 -7.75
CA LEU A 178 -21.56 12.08 -6.40
C LEU A 178 -22.91 12.20 -5.68
N ASP A 179 -22.88 12.06 -4.36
CA ASP A 179 -24.04 12.33 -3.53
C ASP A 179 -24.41 13.84 -3.56
N ASN A 180 -25.70 14.15 -3.44
CA ASN A 180 -26.23 15.51 -3.59
C ASN A 180 -26.20 16.34 -2.30
N ASP A 181 -25.95 15.75 -1.12
CA ASP A 181 -25.86 16.51 0.13
C ASP A 181 -24.82 16.04 1.16
N TYR A 182 -24.30 14.81 1.06
CA TYR A 182 -23.45 14.17 2.08
C TYR A 182 -24.05 14.31 3.49
N GLY A 183 -25.29 13.85 3.64
CA GLY A 183 -26.13 13.95 4.82
C GLY A 183 -25.63 13.18 6.07
N PRO A 184 -26.48 13.03 7.09
CA PRO A 184 -26.06 12.60 8.43
C PRO A 184 -25.43 11.20 8.53
N GLY A 185 -25.61 10.33 7.53
CA GLY A 185 -25.01 9.00 7.50
C GLY A 185 -23.49 9.02 7.27
N PHE A 186 -22.98 10.02 6.56
CA PHE A 186 -21.57 10.15 6.19
C PHE A 186 -20.70 10.66 7.36
N TYR A 187 -19.40 10.32 7.30
CA TYR A 187 -18.41 10.71 8.31
C TYR A 187 -18.05 12.19 8.16
N SER A 188 -17.42 12.56 7.04
CA SER A 188 -17.39 13.95 6.56
C SER A 188 -18.70 14.26 5.84
N ARG A 189 -19.24 15.47 6.06
CA ARG A 189 -20.61 15.84 5.66
C ARG A 189 -20.63 17.11 4.85
N GLY A 190 -21.71 17.33 4.10
CA GLY A 190 -21.88 18.54 3.29
C GLY A 190 -20.71 18.78 2.35
N LEU A 191 -20.15 19.99 2.41
CA LEU A 191 -19.03 20.40 1.53
C LEU A 191 -17.74 19.62 1.80
N ASP A 192 -17.51 19.12 3.02
CA ASP A 192 -16.29 18.40 3.35
C ASP A 192 -16.32 16.97 2.79
N GLY A 193 -17.48 16.28 2.92
CA GLY A 193 -17.73 15.01 2.25
C GLY A 193 -17.65 15.12 0.72
N LEU A 194 -18.20 16.20 0.15
CA LEU A 194 -18.12 16.51 -1.28
C LEU A 194 -16.67 16.67 -1.76
N ARG A 195 -15.85 17.46 -1.05
CA ARG A 195 -14.45 17.74 -1.41
C ARG A 195 -13.62 16.47 -1.53
N VAL A 196 -13.62 15.64 -0.47
CA VAL A 196 -12.82 14.40 -0.45
C VAL A 196 -13.33 13.40 -1.47
N THR A 197 -14.65 13.31 -1.70
CA THR A 197 -15.19 12.39 -2.72
C THR A 197 -14.86 12.85 -4.14
N VAL A 198 -14.91 14.16 -4.43
CA VAL A 198 -14.46 14.69 -5.72
C VAL A 198 -12.97 14.37 -5.94
N ALA A 199 -12.11 14.52 -4.92
CA ALA A 199 -10.70 14.14 -5.03
C ALA A 199 -10.52 12.64 -5.29
N HIS A 200 -11.21 11.79 -4.52
CA HIS A 200 -11.15 10.32 -4.61
C HIS A 200 -11.57 9.80 -6.00
N GLU A 201 -12.78 10.17 -6.43
CA GLU A 201 -13.36 9.71 -7.70
C GLU A 201 -12.63 10.34 -8.90
N TYR A 202 -12.19 11.59 -8.81
CA TYR A 202 -11.40 12.19 -9.89
C TYR A 202 -10.02 11.53 -10.03
N PHE A 203 -9.44 11.00 -8.94
CA PHE A 203 -8.23 10.20 -9.09
C PHE A 203 -8.53 8.89 -9.83
N HIS A 204 -9.65 8.20 -9.60
CA HIS A 204 -10.03 7.05 -10.44
C HIS A 204 -10.12 7.41 -11.93
N ALA A 205 -10.69 8.56 -12.28
CA ALA A 205 -10.72 9.04 -13.67
C ALA A 205 -9.31 9.21 -14.28
N VAL A 206 -8.36 9.74 -13.51
CA VAL A 206 -6.94 9.84 -13.88
C VAL A 206 -6.29 8.46 -14.00
N GLN A 207 -6.52 7.55 -13.05
CA GLN A 207 -5.98 6.19 -13.02
C GLN A 207 -6.43 5.38 -14.26
N LEU A 208 -7.67 5.57 -14.71
CA LEU A 208 -8.24 4.96 -15.91
C LEU A 208 -7.59 5.40 -17.24
N SER A 209 -6.75 6.44 -17.25
CA SER A 209 -5.90 6.78 -18.41
C SER A 209 -4.73 5.80 -18.60
N TYR A 210 -4.21 5.25 -17.50
CA TYR A 210 -3.08 4.33 -17.52
C TYR A 210 -3.53 2.92 -17.94
N LEU A 211 -4.20 2.20 -17.03
CA LEU A 211 -4.66 0.83 -17.26
C LEU A 211 -5.60 0.39 -16.12
N PHE A 212 -6.79 -0.12 -16.45
CA PHE A 212 -7.58 -0.90 -15.50
C PHE A 212 -7.16 -2.38 -15.50
N ARG A 213 -6.90 -2.91 -14.31
CA ARG A 213 -6.62 -4.34 -14.06
C ARG A 213 -7.26 -4.73 -12.72
N GLY A 214 -8.18 -5.68 -12.72
CA GLY A 214 -9.02 -5.99 -11.55
C GLY A 214 -8.24 -6.46 -10.31
N GLU A 215 -7.11 -7.15 -10.50
CA GLU A 215 -6.20 -7.58 -9.42
C GLU A 215 -5.49 -6.42 -8.70
N ASP A 216 -5.47 -5.22 -9.29
CA ASP A 216 -4.83 -4.02 -8.75
C ASP A 216 -5.82 -3.09 -8.03
N ILE A 217 -7.09 -3.49 -7.86
CA ILE A 217 -8.14 -2.63 -7.27
C ILE A 217 -7.76 -2.10 -5.88
N PHE A 218 -6.98 -2.86 -5.10
CA PHE A 218 -6.44 -2.40 -3.81
C PHE A 218 -5.62 -1.10 -3.93
N PHE A 219 -4.93 -0.90 -5.06
CA PHE A 219 -4.08 0.26 -5.29
C PHE A 219 -4.84 1.43 -5.92
N PHE A 220 -5.92 1.16 -6.66
CA PHE A 220 -6.91 2.20 -7.03
C PHE A 220 -7.44 2.85 -5.75
N GLU A 221 -8.05 2.07 -4.85
CA GLU A 221 -8.62 2.58 -3.58
C GLU A 221 -7.56 3.20 -2.66
N MET A 222 -6.41 2.54 -2.46
CA MET A 222 -5.32 3.05 -1.60
C MET A 222 -4.79 4.41 -2.08
N SER A 223 -4.59 4.58 -3.40
CA SER A 223 -4.05 5.83 -3.93
C SER A 223 -5.12 6.93 -4.06
N SER A 224 -6.37 6.59 -4.36
CA SER A 224 -7.50 7.53 -4.25
C SER A 224 -7.67 8.03 -2.81
N THR A 225 -7.61 7.14 -1.81
CA THR A 225 -7.72 7.52 -0.39
C THR A 225 -6.54 8.37 0.10
N TRP A 226 -5.31 8.04 -0.29
CA TRP A 226 -4.14 8.90 -0.02
C TRP A 226 -4.29 10.31 -0.59
N PHE A 227 -4.90 10.41 -1.77
CA PHE A 227 -5.05 11.68 -2.46
C PHE A 227 -6.13 12.59 -1.85
N GLU A 228 -7.12 12.04 -1.13
CA GLU A 228 -8.10 12.85 -0.39
C GLU A 228 -7.42 13.87 0.53
N GLU A 229 -6.47 13.38 1.33
CA GLU A 229 -5.70 14.17 2.29
C GLU A 229 -4.66 15.08 1.62
N VAL A 230 -4.09 14.67 0.48
CA VAL A 230 -3.22 15.56 -0.31
C VAL A 230 -4.00 16.71 -0.95
N ALA A 231 -5.26 16.46 -1.33
CA ALA A 231 -6.15 17.47 -1.90
C ALA A 231 -6.78 18.36 -0.83
N HIS A 232 -7.16 17.81 0.31
CA HIS A 232 -7.96 18.44 1.36
C HIS A 232 -7.45 18.08 2.76
N PRO A 233 -6.25 18.54 3.17
CA PRO A 233 -5.69 18.28 4.51
C PRO A 233 -6.47 18.97 5.64
N GLU A 234 -7.48 19.78 5.30
CA GLU A 234 -8.47 20.28 6.26
C GLU A 234 -9.61 19.28 6.55
N VAL A 235 -9.69 18.16 5.81
CA VAL A 235 -10.77 17.16 5.90
C VAL A 235 -10.20 15.75 6.12
N ASN A 236 -10.03 15.39 7.39
CA ASN A 236 -9.50 14.11 7.87
C ASN A 236 -10.46 12.90 7.65
N ASP A 237 -11.09 12.76 6.48
CA ASP A 237 -12.11 11.73 6.22
C ASP A 237 -11.52 10.31 6.30
N TYR A 238 -10.31 10.11 5.78
CA TYR A 238 -9.66 8.80 5.75
C TYR A 238 -9.34 8.23 7.15
N TYR A 239 -9.36 9.06 8.20
CA TYR A 239 -9.17 8.61 9.59
C TYR A 239 -10.16 7.51 9.98
N GLN A 240 -11.38 7.52 9.42
CA GLN A 240 -12.39 6.50 9.67
C GLN A 240 -11.93 5.09 9.23
N TYR A 241 -11.03 5.00 8.24
CA TYR A 241 -10.50 3.74 7.70
C TYR A 241 -9.27 3.22 8.45
N LEU A 242 -8.50 4.10 9.11
CA LEU A 242 -7.27 3.73 9.83
C LEU A 242 -7.50 2.61 10.86
N ARG A 243 -8.69 2.57 11.49
CA ARG A 243 -9.07 1.50 12.43
C ARG A 243 -8.98 0.09 11.82
N PHE A 244 -9.19 -0.06 10.51
CA PHE A 244 -9.14 -1.35 9.82
C PHE A 244 -7.71 -1.78 9.46
N TRP A 245 -6.78 -0.83 9.34
CA TRP A 245 -5.34 -1.11 9.27
C TRP A 245 -4.76 -1.40 10.66
N PHE A 246 -4.83 -0.43 11.57
CA PHE A 246 -4.13 -0.47 12.86
C PHE A 246 -4.61 -1.59 13.80
N ARG A 247 -5.83 -2.11 13.62
CA ARG A 247 -6.32 -3.31 14.34
C ARG A 247 -5.95 -4.63 13.68
N ASN A 248 -5.56 -4.61 12.40
CA ASN A 248 -5.33 -5.82 11.61
C ASN A 248 -3.99 -5.81 10.84
N PRO A 249 -2.84 -5.48 11.45
CA PRO A 249 -1.54 -5.49 10.76
C PRO A 249 -1.14 -6.87 10.21
N GLN A 250 -1.78 -7.95 10.68
CA GLN A 250 -1.62 -9.31 10.18
C GLN A 250 -2.30 -9.56 8.81
N VAL A 251 -3.08 -8.60 8.31
CA VAL A 251 -3.66 -8.62 6.97
C VAL A 251 -2.65 -7.99 5.98
N PRO A 252 -2.45 -8.57 4.78
CA PRO A 252 -1.53 -8.02 3.78
C PRO A 252 -1.87 -6.60 3.32
N LEU A 253 -0.84 -5.77 3.10
CA LEU A 253 -0.95 -4.43 2.50
C LEU A 253 -1.85 -4.36 1.26
N ASN A 254 -1.83 -5.41 0.43
CA ASN A 254 -2.57 -5.50 -0.83
C ASN A 254 -3.91 -6.26 -0.73
N ALA A 255 -4.43 -6.48 0.48
CA ALA A 255 -5.74 -7.07 0.69
C ALA A 255 -6.87 -6.06 0.44
N THR A 256 -8.05 -6.58 0.09
CA THR A 256 -9.26 -5.82 -0.22
C THR A 256 -10.43 -6.31 0.63
N GLY A 257 -11.34 -5.41 1.00
CA GLY A 257 -12.53 -5.68 1.79
C GLY A 257 -12.39 -5.24 3.26
N ASN A 258 -13.54 -5.02 3.90
CA ASN A 258 -13.63 -4.45 5.26
C ASN A 258 -12.87 -3.11 5.41
N TYR A 259 -12.87 -2.29 4.35
CA TYR A 259 -12.16 -1.01 4.25
C TYR A 259 -10.64 -1.06 4.48
N HIS A 260 -10.01 -2.24 4.38
CA HIS A 260 -8.58 -2.37 4.65
C HIS A 260 -7.74 -1.62 3.61
N GLU A 261 -8.11 -1.71 2.34
CA GLU A 261 -7.49 -1.04 1.19
C GLU A 261 -7.47 0.49 1.29
N TYR A 262 -8.54 1.10 1.83
CA TYR A 262 -8.60 2.53 2.15
C TYR A 262 -7.68 2.85 3.34
N GLY A 263 -7.74 2.03 4.41
CA GLY A 263 -6.86 2.16 5.56
C GLY A 263 -5.37 1.99 5.22
N SER A 264 -5.05 1.23 4.17
CA SER A 264 -3.69 1.04 3.65
C SER A 264 -3.08 2.31 3.02
N ALA A 265 -3.85 3.38 2.81
CA ALA A 265 -3.35 4.67 2.30
C ALA A 265 -2.14 5.21 3.09
N ILE A 266 -2.02 4.87 4.38
CA ILE A 266 -0.86 5.24 5.20
C ILE A 266 0.49 4.71 4.67
N TRP A 267 0.49 3.67 3.84
CA TRP A 267 1.68 3.24 3.09
C TRP A 267 2.18 4.33 2.15
N LEU A 268 1.27 5.01 1.45
CA LEU A 268 1.61 6.12 0.58
C LEU A 268 1.93 7.38 1.38
N HIS A 269 1.22 7.70 2.47
CA HIS A 269 1.63 8.79 3.38
C HIS A 269 3.05 8.61 3.91
N TYR A 270 3.40 7.38 4.33
CA TYR A 270 4.76 7.02 4.69
C TYR A 270 5.72 7.26 3.52
N LEU A 271 5.50 6.62 2.37
CA LEU A 271 6.43 6.69 1.23
C LEU A 271 6.62 8.11 0.69
N THR A 272 5.55 8.90 0.59
CA THR A 272 5.63 10.24 -0.01
C THR A 272 6.28 11.26 0.93
N LYS A 273 6.12 11.10 2.25
CA LYS A 273 6.87 11.87 3.26
C LYS A 273 8.33 11.43 3.36
N ARG A 274 8.58 10.11 3.29
CA ARG A 274 9.90 9.51 3.45
C ARG A 274 10.82 9.67 2.23
N LEU A 275 10.23 9.79 1.04
CA LEU A 275 10.91 9.90 -0.25
C LEU A 275 10.43 11.14 -1.01
N GLN A 276 9.36 11.04 -1.79
CA GLN A 276 8.74 12.16 -2.54
C GLN A 276 7.33 11.79 -3.05
N PRO A 277 6.42 12.77 -3.23
CA PRO A 277 5.10 12.53 -3.84
C PRO A 277 5.15 11.93 -5.25
N GLY A 278 6.13 12.34 -6.08
CA GLY A 278 6.28 11.88 -7.47
C GLY A 278 6.39 10.36 -7.66
N LEU A 279 6.78 9.64 -6.61
CA LEU A 279 6.82 8.17 -6.57
C LEU A 279 5.46 7.53 -6.93
N VAL A 280 4.34 8.16 -6.55
CA VAL A 280 2.99 7.63 -6.86
C VAL A 280 2.75 7.59 -8.37
N ARG A 281 3.20 8.62 -9.11
CA ARG A 281 3.15 8.61 -10.58
C ARG A 281 4.03 7.51 -11.16
N GLU A 282 5.26 7.34 -10.65
CA GLU A 282 6.18 6.30 -11.13
C GLU A 282 5.60 4.88 -10.95
N PHE A 283 4.86 4.63 -9.86
CA PHE A 283 4.12 3.38 -9.68
C PHE A 283 3.05 3.18 -10.77
N TRP A 284 2.22 4.18 -11.06
CA TRP A 284 1.20 4.12 -12.11
C TRP A 284 1.78 3.99 -13.53
N GLU A 285 2.87 4.70 -13.84
CA GLU A 285 3.62 4.55 -15.11
C GLU A 285 4.18 3.12 -15.26
N ARG A 286 4.66 2.52 -14.17
CA ARG A 286 5.16 1.14 -14.15
C ARG A 286 4.04 0.10 -14.25
N MET A 287 2.84 0.41 -13.74
CA MET A 287 1.67 -0.49 -13.79
C MET A 287 1.21 -0.86 -15.22
N LEU A 288 1.53 -0.02 -16.21
CA LEU A 288 1.34 -0.31 -17.63
C LEU A 288 2.01 -1.64 -18.08
N ARG A 289 2.99 -2.14 -17.32
CA ARG A 289 3.75 -3.36 -17.64
C ARG A 289 3.63 -4.45 -16.57
N GLU A 290 3.25 -4.09 -15.35
CA GLU A 290 3.30 -4.97 -14.16
C GLU A 290 2.08 -4.75 -13.25
N PRO A 291 1.63 -5.74 -12.47
CA PRO A 291 0.69 -5.53 -11.37
C PRO A 291 1.23 -4.50 -10.36
N ALA A 292 0.36 -3.73 -9.71
CA ALA A 292 0.68 -2.60 -8.83
C ALA A 292 1.74 -2.93 -7.77
N LEU A 293 1.62 -4.12 -7.17
CA LEU A 293 2.58 -4.58 -6.18
C LEU A 293 3.98 -4.82 -6.77
N PHE A 294 4.06 -5.44 -7.94
CA PHE A 294 5.33 -5.61 -8.67
C PHE A 294 5.87 -4.29 -9.20
N ALA A 295 4.98 -3.36 -9.58
CA ALA A 295 5.36 -2.02 -10.00
C ALA A 295 6.05 -1.25 -8.85
N MET A 296 5.48 -1.28 -7.64
CA MET A 296 6.11 -0.73 -6.43
C MET A 296 7.45 -1.40 -6.11
N GLN A 297 7.54 -2.72 -6.24
CA GLN A 297 8.80 -3.46 -6.05
C GLN A 297 9.86 -3.07 -7.08
N SER A 298 9.49 -2.93 -8.35
CA SER A 298 10.37 -2.52 -9.45
C SER A 298 10.90 -1.11 -9.28
N VAL A 299 10.04 -0.14 -8.95
CA VAL A 299 10.43 1.28 -8.81
C VAL A 299 11.39 1.47 -7.63
N LEU A 300 11.06 0.92 -6.45
CA LEU A 300 11.97 0.97 -5.29
C LEU A 300 13.21 0.07 -5.48
N GLY A 301 13.11 -0.99 -6.29
CA GLY A 301 14.22 -1.88 -6.63
C GLY A 301 15.18 -1.35 -7.70
N ALA A 302 14.82 -0.30 -8.45
CA ALA A 302 15.60 0.22 -9.57
C ALA A 302 16.93 0.88 -9.16
N GLY A 303 17.10 1.22 -7.88
CA GLY A 303 18.30 1.90 -7.36
C GLY A 303 18.27 3.43 -7.46
N ASN A 304 17.15 4.02 -7.91
CA ASN A 304 16.92 5.46 -7.91
C ASN A 304 16.61 6.02 -6.51
N TYR A 305 16.18 5.14 -5.59
CA TYR A 305 15.78 5.47 -4.23
C TYR A 305 16.77 4.88 -3.20
N PRO A 306 16.98 5.53 -2.04
CA PRO A 306 17.90 5.06 -1.00
C PRO A 306 17.36 3.87 -0.19
N ILE A 307 16.26 3.25 -0.64
CA ILE A 307 15.52 2.21 0.08
C ILE A 307 14.87 1.25 -0.92
N SER A 308 15.02 -0.06 -0.73
CA SER A 308 14.31 -1.08 -1.50
C SER A 308 12.94 -1.37 -0.89
N PHE A 309 12.04 -1.98 -1.66
CA PHE A 309 10.67 -2.28 -1.21
C PHE A 309 10.60 -3.03 0.12
N GLY A 310 11.45 -4.05 0.34
CA GLY A 310 11.46 -4.81 1.60
C GLY A 310 11.95 -3.99 2.80
N GLN A 311 12.87 -3.06 2.56
CA GLN A 311 13.35 -2.13 3.58
C GLN A 311 12.27 -1.09 3.91
N ALA A 312 11.57 -0.58 2.89
CA ALA A 312 10.46 0.33 3.04
C ALA A 312 9.30 -0.31 3.82
N MET A 313 8.96 -1.58 3.56
CA MET A 313 7.96 -2.32 4.33
C MET A 313 8.37 -2.51 5.81
N GLN A 314 9.64 -2.74 6.11
CA GLN A 314 10.14 -2.81 7.49
C GLN A 314 10.03 -1.46 8.20
N GLU A 315 10.46 -0.39 7.52
CA GLU A 315 10.46 0.96 8.08
C GLU A 315 9.01 1.44 8.31
N PHE A 316 8.11 1.22 7.35
CA PHE A 316 6.65 1.43 7.48
C PHE A 316 6.03 0.70 8.67
N CYS A 317 6.32 -0.59 8.85
CA CYS A 317 5.86 -1.33 10.04
C CYS A 317 6.46 -0.76 11.34
N SER A 318 7.60 -0.08 11.28
CA SER A 318 8.15 0.63 12.43
C SER A 318 7.43 1.97 12.66
N TRP A 319 7.13 2.74 11.61
CA TRP A 319 6.32 3.97 11.67
C TRP A 319 4.95 3.75 12.29
N ASN A 320 4.28 2.62 12.00
CA ASN A 320 2.98 2.28 12.60
C ASN A 320 3.02 2.11 14.13
N PHE A 321 4.19 2.00 14.76
CA PHE A 321 4.33 2.06 16.22
C PHE A 321 4.29 3.50 16.76
N PHE A 322 4.73 4.49 15.99
CA PHE A 322 4.89 5.88 16.41
C PHE A 322 3.61 6.69 16.15
N THR A 323 2.57 6.35 16.92
CA THR A 323 1.25 7.02 16.91
C THR A 323 0.76 7.33 18.32
N GLN A 324 -0.22 8.24 18.42
CA GLN A 324 -0.72 8.82 19.67
C GLN A 324 0.41 9.48 20.47
N GLU A 325 0.55 9.19 21.77
CA GLU A 325 1.61 9.70 22.65
C GLU A 325 3.04 9.30 22.25
N ARG A 326 3.21 8.51 21.19
CA ARG A 326 4.49 8.07 20.62
C ARG A 326 4.73 8.67 19.25
N ALA A 327 3.85 9.53 18.76
CA ALA A 327 4.01 10.22 17.50
C ALA A 327 5.17 11.22 17.57
N ASP A 328 5.82 11.41 16.43
CA ASP A 328 6.79 12.46 16.20
C ASP A 328 6.52 12.97 14.77
N PRO A 329 5.84 14.11 14.61
CA PRO A 329 5.53 14.68 13.30
C PRO A 329 6.75 15.10 12.47
N GLU A 330 7.94 15.25 13.06
CA GLU A 330 9.17 15.53 12.31
C GLU A 330 9.76 14.24 11.70
N LEU A 331 9.67 13.11 12.41
CA LEU A 331 10.26 11.83 12.01
C LEU A 331 9.30 10.83 11.32
N TYR A 332 8.02 10.85 11.68
CA TYR A 332 7.02 9.84 11.28
C TYR A 332 5.80 10.49 10.61
N TYR A 333 4.58 9.96 10.80
CA TYR A 333 3.36 10.55 10.24
C TYR A 333 3.13 11.97 10.78
N SER A 334 2.78 12.91 9.90
CA SER A 334 2.51 14.31 10.28
C SER A 334 1.41 14.39 11.34
N ASP A 335 0.36 13.59 11.15
CA ASP A 335 -0.84 13.58 11.98
C ASP A 335 -0.89 12.31 12.86
N GLY A 336 0.30 11.74 13.14
CA GLY A 336 0.46 10.50 13.90
C GLY A 336 -0.13 10.57 15.32
N GLU A 337 -0.30 11.77 15.88
CA GLU A 337 -0.98 12.01 17.16
C GLU A 337 -2.46 11.56 17.11
N ASP A 338 -3.15 11.77 16.00
CA ASP A 338 -4.56 11.35 15.82
C ASP A 338 -4.70 9.89 15.38
N TYR A 339 -3.66 9.32 14.76
CA TYR A 339 -3.71 7.95 14.24
C TYR A 339 -3.89 6.92 15.36
N PRO A 340 -4.66 5.83 15.17
CA PRO A 340 -4.85 4.81 16.20
C PRO A 340 -3.54 4.14 16.66
N ARG A 341 -3.51 3.61 17.88
CA ARG A 341 -2.41 2.73 18.32
C ARG A 341 -2.48 1.39 17.56
N ILE A 342 -1.33 0.93 17.07
CA ILE A 342 -1.18 -0.41 16.48
C ILE A 342 -1.51 -1.52 17.47
N GLN A 343 -2.28 -2.51 17.01
CA GLN A 343 -2.69 -3.66 17.80
C GLN A 343 -1.49 -4.58 18.07
N MET A 344 -1.23 -4.83 19.37
CA MET A 344 -0.28 -5.85 19.80
C MET A 344 -0.89 -7.25 19.62
N GLN A 345 -0.15 -8.15 18.98
CA GLN A 345 -0.43 -9.58 18.90
C GLN A 345 -0.30 -10.26 20.27
N ALA A 346 0.66 -9.83 21.10
CA ALA A 346 0.73 -10.18 22.51
C ALA A 346 1.52 -9.14 23.32
N VAL A 347 1.14 -8.99 24.59
CA VAL A 347 1.89 -8.25 25.61
C VAL A 347 2.29 -9.26 26.70
N GLN A 348 3.57 -9.34 27.06
CA GLN A 348 4.04 -10.33 28.02
C GLN A 348 5.11 -9.77 28.97
N THR A 349 4.87 -9.90 30.27
CA THR A 349 5.87 -9.66 31.31
C THR A 349 6.65 -10.94 31.59
N THR A 350 7.97 -10.96 31.41
CA THR A 350 8.79 -12.16 31.63
C THR A 350 10.26 -11.86 31.95
N ALA A 351 10.86 -12.78 32.72
CA ALA A 351 12.25 -12.78 33.16
C ALA A 351 13.05 -13.98 32.61
N ARG A 352 12.43 -14.77 31.72
CA ARG A 352 12.91 -16.07 31.24
C ARG A 352 12.74 -16.16 29.73
N ASP A 353 13.56 -17.03 29.13
CA ASP A 353 13.43 -17.45 27.74
C ASP A 353 11.97 -17.68 27.34
N THR A 354 11.57 -17.05 26.25
CA THR A 354 10.18 -16.99 25.79
C THR A 354 10.17 -17.16 24.27
N THR A 355 9.21 -17.90 23.73
CA THR A 355 9.04 -18.08 22.29
C THR A 355 7.63 -17.69 21.89
N PHE A 356 7.51 -16.79 20.93
CA PHE A 356 6.26 -16.50 20.23
C PHE A 356 6.26 -17.21 18.89
N SER A 357 5.25 -18.02 18.62
CA SER A 357 5.02 -18.58 17.30
C SER A 357 3.89 -17.84 16.61
N GLY A 358 3.99 -17.68 15.30
CA GLY A 358 2.97 -17.03 14.49
C GLY A 358 3.04 -17.47 13.03
N ARG A 359 2.07 -16.99 12.24
CA ARG A 359 1.99 -17.24 10.81
C ARG A 359 1.59 -15.95 10.12
N LEU A 360 2.37 -15.49 9.14
CA LEU A 360 2.14 -14.24 8.42
C LEU A 360 2.16 -14.45 6.91
N ALA A 361 1.14 -13.90 6.25
CA ALA A 361 1.13 -13.69 4.80
C ALA A 361 2.19 -12.63 4.41
N PRO A 362 2.60 -12.56 3.13
CA PRO A 362 3.39 -11.44 2.63
C PRO A 362 2.74 -10.10 2.97
N LEU A 363 3.56 -9.08 3.18
CA LEU A 363 3.17 -7.70 3.46
C LEU A 363 2.31 -7.52 4.72
N ALA A 364 2.45 -8.43 5.67
CA ALA A 364 1.78 -8.40 6.96
C ALA A 364 2.79 -8.45 8.11
N ALA A 365 2.39 -7.99 9.30
CA ALA A 365 3.22 -7.91 10.49
C ALA A 365 2.46 -8.28 11.78
N HIS A 366 3.22 -8.75 12.77
CA HIS A 366 2.77 -8.90 14.15
C HIS A 366 3.63 -8.06 15.08
N TYR A 367 3.00 -7.45 16.07
CA TYR A 367 3.62 -6.56 17.05
C TYR A 367 3.57 -7.20 18.43
N TYR A 368 4.70 -7.29 19.10
CA TYR A 368 4.83 -7.86 20.44
C TYR A 368 5.35 -6.81 21.40
N GLN A 369 4.86 -6.83 22.64
CA GLN A 369 5.43 -6.02 23.71
C GLN A 369 5.94 -6.92 24.83
N LEU A 370 7.18 -6.69 25.25
CA LEU A 370 7.85 -7.42 26.32
C LEU A 370 8.19 -6.48 27.46
N VAL A 371 7.60 -6.73 28.62
CA VAL A 371 7.97 -6.07 29.87
C VAL A 371 8.98 -6.96 30.60
N ARG A 372 10.18 -6.42 30.82
CA ARG A 372 11.33 -7.12 31.40
C ARG A 372 11.40 -6.92 32.92
N THR A 373 12.19 -7.76 33.58
CA THR A 373 12.66 -7.51 34.94
C THR A 373 14.20 -7.60 34.97
N ALA A 374 14.86 -6.51 34.57
CA ALA A 374 16.29 -6.25 34.77
C ALA A 374 17.33 -7.26 34.19
N ARG A 375 17.19 -7.71 32.93
CA ARG A 375 18.22 -8.50 32.23
C ARG A 375 18.40 -8.10 30.76
N SER A 376 19.61 -8.27 30.22
CA SER A 376 19.86 -8.23 28.78
C SER A 376 19.01 -9.31 28.08
N ALA A 377 18.53 -8.98 26.89
CA ALA A 377 17.82 -9.91 26.02
C ALA A 377 18.50 -9.93 24.65
N GLN A 378 18.56 -11.13 24.06
CA GLN A 378 18.87 -11.38 22.67
C GLN A 378 17.58 -11.81 21.98
N LEU A 379 17.27 -11.24 20.83
CA LEU A 379 16.23 -11.76 19.95
C LEU A 379 16.82 -12.81 19.00
N LEU A 380 15.98 -13.71 18.53
CA LEU A 380 16.29 -14.75 17.56
C LEU A 380 15.00 -15.07 16.80
N LEU A 381 15.02 -14.99 15.48
CA LEU A 381 13.89 -15.37 14.65
C LEU A 381 14.26 -16.55 13.77
N GLU A 382 13.44 -17.59 13.88
CA GLU A 382 13.43 -18.75 13.00
C GLU A 382 12.18 -18.67 12.13
N VAL A 383 12.31 -18.97 10.83
CA VAL A 383 11.23 -18.84 9.84
C VAL A 383 11.17 -20.08 8.96
N ASP A 384 9.95 -20.53 8.69
CA ASP A 384 9.61 -21.71 7.89
C ASP A 384 9.33 -21.30 6.43
N ALA A 385 10.25 -20.53 5.85
CA ALA A 385 10.17 -19.97 4.50
C ALA A 385 11.54 -19.51 4.01
N ASP A 386 11.60 -19.00 2.76
CA ASP A 386 12.75 -18.21 2.31
C ASP A 386 13.07 -17.17 3.38
N PRO A 387 14.26 -17.21 4.01
CA PRO A 387 14.37 -16.57 5.29
C PRO A 387 14.30 -15.05 5.35
N GLY A 388 14.41 -14.21 4.31
CA GLY A 388 14.30 -14.26 2.83
C GLY A 388 13.45 -13.08 2.42
N ARG A 389 12.35 -13.02 3.17
CA ARG A 389 11.20 -12.15 3.02
C ARG A 389 10.75 -11.64 4.38
N TRP A 390 11.62 -11.68 5.39
CA TRP A 390 11.32 -11.36 6.78
C TRP A 390 12.25 -10.28 7.32
N ALA A 391 11.71 -9.45 8.19
CA ALA A 391 12.43 -8.41 8.90
C ALA A 391 11.98 -8.33 10.37
N ILE A 392 12.86 -7.83 11.23
CA ILE A 392 12.53 -7.51 12.63
C ILE A 392 12.97 -6.09 12.95
N THR A 393 12.11 -5.36 13.63
CA THR A 393 12.51 -4.14 14.34
C THR A 393 12.22 -4.31 15.82
N ALA A 394 13.20 -4.10 16.69
CA ALA A 394 12.96 -3.86 18.09
C ALA A 394 12.98 -2.35 18.37
N ILE A 395 12.05 -1.88 19.20
CA ILE A 395 11.88 -0.49 19.59
C ILE A 395 11.91 -0.45 21.13
N THR A 396 12.93 0.21 21.68
CA THR A 396 13.06 0.47 23.12
C THR A 396 12.95 1.96 23.39
N GLY A 397 12.80 2.35 24.66
CA GLY A 397 12.60 3.74 25.09
C GLY A 397 11.15 4.07 25.42
N SER A 398 10.90 5.35 25.66
CA SER A 398 9.61 5.93 26.01
C SER A 398 9.45 7.30 25.33
N PRO A 399 8.24 7.90 25.33
CA PRO A 399 8.07 9.29 24.88
C PRO A 399 8.95 10.29 25.65
N ASP A 400 9.15 10.07 26.96
CA ASP A 400 9.92 10.97 27.83
C ASP A 400 11.45 10.84 27.65
N GLU A 401 11.95 9.65 27.32
CA GLU A 401 13.39 9.36 27.20
C GLU A 401 13.89 9.29 25.74
N GLY A 402 12.96 9.32 24.78
CA GLY A 402 13.21 9.09 23.36
C GLY A 402 13.29 7.60 23.01
N PHE A 403 12.98 7.27 21.76
CA PHE A 403 12.97 5.89 21.26
C PHE A 403 14.28 5.51 20.56
N ARG A 404 14.63 4.22 20.65
CA ARG A 404 15.76 3.61 19.94
C ARG A 404 15.26 2.45 19.08
N LEU A 405 15.50 2.55 17.78
CA LEU A 405 15.19 1.49 16.82
C LEU A 405 16.44 0.63 16.60
N LEU A 406 16.28 -0.67 16.83
CA LEU A 406 17.21 -1.72 16.45
C LEU A 406 16.54 -2.55 15.36
N ALA A 407 16.71 -2.10 14.12
CA ALA A 407 16.21 -2.79 12.93
C ALA A 407 17.28 -3.74 12.39
N ASP A 408 16.89 -4.97 12.06
CA ASP A 408 17.74 -5.88 11.31
C ASP A 408 17.02 -6.36 10.05
N GLN A 409 17.77 -6.42 8.96
CA GLN A 409 17.34 -6.94 7.66
C GLN A 409 17.80 -8.39 7.49
N ALA A 410 18.38 -8.97 8.55
CA ALA A 410 18.67 -10.38 8.69
C ALA A 410 17.39 -11.21 8.82
N MET A 411 17.00 -11.72 7.67
CA MET A 411 16.82 -13.13 7.49
C MET A 411 17.75 -14.00 8.39
N ALA A 412 17.21 -14.46 9.52
CA ALA A 412 17.81 -15.39 10.51
C ALA A 412 19.04 -14.86 11.32
N PRO A 413 19.35 -15.52 12.46
CA PRO A 413 19.45 -14.95 13.81
C PRO A 413 19.69 -13.44 13.97
N VAL A 414 18.60 -12.68 14.15
CA VAL A 414 18.59 -11.24 14.50
C VAL A 414 19.03 -11.01 15.95
N THR A 415 20.34 -11.07 16.19
CA THR A 415 20.93 -10.86 17.53
C THR A 415 20.95 -9.38 17.89
N LEU A 416 19.82 -8.88 18.41
CA LEU A 416 19.77 -7.55 19.00
C LEU A 416 20.22 -7.61 20.45
N ALA A 417 21.37 -7.02 20.74
CA ALA A 417 21.88 -6.81 22.09
C ALA A 417 21.05 -5.70 22.76
N ALA A 418 19.93 -6.05 23.41
CA ALA A 418 19.08 -5.08 24.13
C ALA A 418 19.72 -4.63 25.45
N SER A 419 20.83 -3.86 25.33
CA SER A 419 21.48 -3.11 26.40
C SER A 419 20.74 -1.80 26.61
N ALA A 420 19.62 -1.88 27.33
CA ALA A 420 18.86 -0.74 27.80
C ALA A 420 18.45 -0.99 29.25
N ASN A 421 18.49 0.06 30.08
CA ASN A 421 17.93 0.07 31.44
C ASN A 421 16.39 0.22 31.41
N GLU A 422 15.78 0.16 30.23
CA GLU A 422 14.37 0.39 29.95
C GLU A 422 13.56 -0.91 30.13
N ASP A 423 12.49 -0.86 30.93
CA ASP A 423 11.72 -2.06 31.28
C ASP A 423 10.88 -2.64 30.11
N THR A 424 10.75 -1.96 28.97
CA THR A 424 9.92 -2.42 27.84
C THR A 424 10.69 -2.52 26.52
N ILE A 425 10.48 -3.61 25.78
CA ILE A 425 10.91 -3.80 24.39
C ILE A 425 9.66 -4.08 23.55
N ASN A 426 9.46 -3.33 22.48
CA ASN A 426 8.44 -3.62 21.47
C ASN A 426 9.12 -4.27 20.27
N ILE A 427 8.53 -5.32 19.69
CA ILE A 427 9.14 -6.11 18.62
C ILE A 427 8.14 -6.23 17.47
N VAL A 428 8.54 -5.79 16.29
CA VAL A 428 7.78 -5.92 15.05
C VAL A 428 8.38 -7.07 14.25
N VAL A 429 7.60 -8.10 13.94
CA VAL A 429 7.97 -9.17 13.01
C VAL A 429 7.15 -8.99 11.75
N ALA A 430 7.81 -8.74 10.61
CA ALA A 430 7.15 -8.43 9.34
C ALA A 430 7.60 -9.38 8.22
N ASN A 431 6.65 -9.85 7.40
CA ASN A 431 6.94 -10.58 6.17
C ASN A 431 7.04 -9.58 5.00
N VAL A 432 8.19 -8.92 4.89
CA VAL A 432 8.47 -7.80 3.97
C VAL A 432 8.65 -8.19 2.49
N GLY A 433 8.81 -9.47 2.16
CA GLY A 433 9.01 -9.88 0.77
C GLY A 433 7.69 -10.02 0.02
N GLY A 434 7.48 -9.21 -1.02
CA GLY A 434 6.33 -9.32 -1.92
C GLY A 434 6.16 -10.72 -2.55
N PRO A 435 4.93 -11.09 -2.94
CA PRO A 435 4.59 -12.43 -3.37
C PRO A 435 5.35 -12.86 -4.64
N ALA A 436 5.71 -14.14 -4.74
CA ALA A 436 6.46 -14.67 -5.87
C ALA A 436 5.66 -14.65 -7.20
N SER A 437 4.34 -14.72 -7.11
CA SER A 437 3.39 -14.34 -8.16
C SER A 437 2.08 -13.88 -7.52
N LEU A 438 1.22 -13.20 -8.29
CA LEU A 438 -0.18 -13.03 -7.87
C LEU A 438 -0.79 -14.41 -7.57
N GLY A 439 -1.45 -14.52 -6.42
CA GLY A 439 -2.01 -15.78 -5.92
C GLY A 439 -1.02 -16.80 -5.35
N GLN A 440 0.31 -16.62 -5.45
CA GLN A 440 1.30 -17.53 -4.85
C GLN A 440 2.29 -16.83 -3.92
N SER A 441 1.89 -16.74 -2.65
CA SER A 441 2.81 -16.83 -1.51
C SER A 441 1.98 -17.13 -0.26
N PRO A 442 1.84 -18.41 0.13
CA PRO A 442 1.05 -18.78 1.29
C PRO A 442 1.67 -18.18 2.56
N ALA A 443 0.83 -17.88 3.55
CA ALA A 443 1.31 -17.44 4.85
C ALA A 443 2.25 -18.48 5.46
N ALA A 444 3.41 -18.03 5.93
CA ALA A 444 4.49 -18.87 6.42
C ALA A 444 4.66 -18.74 7.94
N ASN A 445 5.13 -19.80 8.57
CA ASN A 445 5.29 -19.86 10.02
C ASN A 445 6.60 -19.20 10.45
N TYR A 446 6.62 -18.68 11.68
CA TYR A 446 7.84 -18.24 12.34
C TYR A 446 7.81 -18.53 13.84
N ALA A 447 9.00 -18.56 14.45
CA ALA A 447 9.21 -18.59 15.88
C ALA A 447 10.18 -17.45 16.27
N LEU A 448 9.67 -16.44 16.98
CA LEU A 448 10.46 -15.40 17.62
C LEU A 448 10.84 -15.89 19.01
N GLN A 449 12.09 -16.31 19.18
CA GLN A 449 12.70 -16.63 20.46
C GLN A 449 13.31 -15.37 21.08
N VAL A 450 13.09 -15.19 22.38
CA VAL A 450 13.69 -14.15 23.22
C VAL A 450 14.53 -14.86 24.27
N LYS A 451 15.84 -14.61 24.26
CA LYS A 451 16.84 -15.27 25.11
C LYS A 451 17.35 -14.30 26.17
N TYR A 452 17.21 -14.65 27.45
CA TYR A 452 17.52 -13.75 28.56
C TYR A 452 18.90 -14.05 29.18
N GLY A 453 19.65 -13.00 29.52
CA GLY A 453 20.94 -13.11 30.19
C GLY A 453 22.09 -13.57 29.28
N VAL A 454 21.86 -13.67 27.96
CA VAL A 454 22.94 -13.85 27.00
C VAL A 454 23.69 -12.53 26.84
N GLN A 455 25.01 -12.58 26.98
CA GLN A 455 25.93 -11.56 26.47
C GLN A 455 26.32 -12.00 25.06
N PRO A 456 25.83 -11.36 23.99
CA PRO A 456 26.18 -11.81 22.64
C PRO A 456 27.65 -11.48 22.36
N GLN A 457 28.48 -12.52 22.28
CA GLN A 457 29.67 -12.46 21.44
C GLN A 457 29.17 -12.39 20.00
N LEU A 458 28.99 -11.17 19.50
CA LEU A 458 28.81 -10.93 18.07
C LEU A 458 30.09 -11.40 17.38
N GLU A 459 30.04 -12.51 16.66
CA GLU A 459 31.13 -12.92 15.77
C GLU A 459 31.00 -12.17 14.44
N SER A 460 32.13 -11.73 13.90
CA SER A 460 32.18 -11.21 12.54
C SER A 460 32.10 -12.39 11.56
N VAL A 461 31.15 -12.36 10.62
CA VAL A 461 30.95 -13.44 9.61
C VAL A 461 30.28 -12.89 8.35
N LEU A 462 30.63 -13.43 7.18
CA LEU A 462 29.89 -13.27 5.92
C LEU A 462 28.80 -14.33 5.83
N GLU A 463 27.55 -13.89 5.77
CA GLU A 463 26.40 -14.78 5.66
C GLU A 463 26.19 -15.26 4.20
N LYS A 464 25.33 -16.26 4.04
CA LYS A 464 25.04 -16.83 2.71
C LYS A 464 24.43 -15.76 1.77
N PRO A 465 24.94 -15.59 0.54
CA PRO A 465 24.39 -14.67 -0.44
C PRO A 465 22.96 -15.08 -0.85
N ARG A 466 22.08 -14.09 -1.07
CA ARG A 466 20.68 -14.32 -1.44
C ARG A 466 20.09 -13.23 -2.35
N PRO A 467 19.14 -13.58 -3.25
CA PRO A 467 18.88 -14.92 -3.75
C PRO A 467 20.10 -15.47 -4.51
N ASN A 468 20.40 -16.75 -4.34
CA ASN A 468 21.49 -17.44 -5.03
C ASN A 468 20.93 -18.78 -5.54
N PRO A 469 20.73 -18.97 -6.85
CA PRO A 469 21.24 -18.16 -7.96
C PRO A 469 20.59 -16.78 -8.14
N LEU A 470 21.39 -15.81 -8.59
CA LEU A 470 20.96 -14.53 -9.12
C LEU A 470 20.38 -14.73 -10.54
N ARG A 471 19.19 -14.19 -10.81
CA ARG A 471 18.56 -14.20 -12.14
C ARG A 471 18.53 -12.78 -12.71
N LEU A 472 19.20 -12.56 -13.84
CA LEU A 472 19.32 -11.23 -14.44
C LEU A 472 18.07 -10.82 -15.24
N SER A 473 17.37 -11.79 -15.83
CA SER A 473 16.16 -11.57 -16.64
C SER A 473 14.99 -10.96 -15.85
N SER A 474 14.96 -11.14 -14.52
CA SER A 474 13.96 -10.57 -13.63
C SER A 474 14.41 -9.28 -12.93
N GLY A 475 15.50 -8.63 -13.41
CA GLY A 475 16.06 -7.44 -12.78
C GLY A 475 16.58 -7.65 -11.36
N GLY A 476 16.86 -8.90 -10.97
CA GLY A 476 17.21 -9.26 -9.60
C GLY A 476 18.54 -8.63 -9.15
N VAL A 477 18.65 -8.43 -7.83
CA VAL A 477 19.90 -8.10 -7.15
C VAL A 477 20.24 -9.21 -6.16
N LEU A 478 21.53 -9.42 -5.92
CA LEU A 478 22.03 -10.37 -4.93
C LEU A 478 22.67 -9.61 -3.77
N ILE A 479 22.19 -9.89 -2.57
CA ILE A 479 22.62 -9.29 -1.31
C ILE A 479 23.62 -10.23 -0.64
N PHE A 480 24.73 -9.67 -0.15
CA PHE A 480 25.73 -10.36 0.65
C PHE A 480 25.66 -9.84 2.09
N PRO A 481 24.92 -10.50 2.98
CA PRO A 481 24.78 -10.03 4.34
C PRO A 481 26.04 -10.35 5.13
N TYR A 482 26.36 -9.54 6.13
CA TYR A 482 27.48 -9.80 7.02
C TYR A 482 27.21 -9.24 8.41
N ARG A 483 27.79 -9.88 9.42
CA ARG A 483 27.78 -9.42 10.80
C ARG A 483 29.18 -8.96 11.18
N LEU A 484 29.26 -7.94 12.04
CA LEU A 484 30.50 -7.40 12.58
C LEU A 484 30.46 -7.41 14.12
N ALA A 485 31.51 -7.95 14.73
CA ALA A 485 31.74 -7.95 16.17
C ALA A 485 31.92 -6.53 16.73
N THR A 486 32.64 -5.69 15.97
CA THR A 486 33.07 -4.34 16.34
C THR A 486 32.92 -3.41 15.12
N ARG A 487 33.23 -2.12 15.28
CA ARG A 487 33.29 -1.21 14.13
C ARG A 487 34.49 -1.57 13.25
N GLU A 488 34.24 -1.93 11.99
CA GLU A 488 35.27 -2.36 11.03
C GLU A 488 35.20 -1.57 9.72
N ARG A 489 36.26 -1.64 8.90
CA ARG A 489 36.21 -1.19 7.50
C ARG A 489 35.93 -2.37 6.59
N VAL A 490 34.90 -2.26 5.77
CA VAL A 490 34.39 -3.34 4.93
C VAL A 490 34.74 -3.11 3.46
N LYS A 491 35.32 -4.12 2.83
CA LYS A 491 35.60 -4.18 1.40
C LYS A 491 35.20 -5.54 0.83
N ALA A 492 34.80 -5.57 -0.43
CA ALA A 492 34.57 -6.82 -1.13
C ALA A 492 34.85 -6.71 -2.63
N ALA A 493 35.00 -7.87 -3.30
CA ALA A 493 35.12 -7.95 -4.74
C ALA A 493 34.43 -9.19 -5.30
N ILE A 494 33.70 -9.04 -6.40
CA ILE A 494 33.24 -10.17 -7.23
C ILE A 494 34.42 -10.59 -8.11
N VAL A 495 34.73 -11.89 -8.10
CA VAL A 495 35.72 -12.51 -8.97
C VAL A 495 35.11 -13.68 -9.73
N ARG A 496 35.67 -13.99 -10.91
CA ARG A 496 35.42 -15.25 -11.62
C ARG A 496 36.28 -16.38 -11.04
N GLU A 497 36.01 -17.59 -11.50
CA GLU A 497 36.77 -18.82 -11.19
C GLU A 497 38.26 -18.77 -11.59
N ASP A 498 38.62 -17.92 -12.57
CA ASP A 498 40.00 -17.61 -12.96
C ASP A 498 40.69 -16.56 -12.04
N GLY A 499 39.96 -16.04 -11.03
CA GLY A 499 40.43 -14.99 -10.13
C GLY A 499 40.30 -13.57 -10.68
N ARG A 500 39.80 -13.37 -11.91
CA ARG A 500 39.61 -12.03 -12.50
C ARG A 500 38.56 -11.25 -11.72
N VAL A 501 38.93 -10.04 -11.27
CA VAL A 501 38.00 -9.10 -10.63
C VAL A 501 37.00 -8.57 -11.66
N ILE A 502 35.72 -8.62 -11.29
CA ILE A 502 34.57 -8.20 -12.10
C ILE A 502 34.02 -6.87 -11.57
N ARG A 503 33.95 -6.72 -10.24
CA ARG A 503 33.49 -5.50 -9.58
C ARG A 503 34.03 -5.43 -8.16
N GLU A 504 34.39 -4.24 -7.70
CA GLU A 504 34.82 -3.98 -6.32
C GLU A 504 33.79 -3.14 -5.55
N PHE A 505 33.83 -3.25 -4.23
CA PHE A 505 33.03 -2.48 -3.28
C PHE A 505 33.93 -2.03 -2.12
N ASP A 506 34.03 -0.72 -1.88
CA ASP A 506 34.56 -0.16 -0.62
C ASP A 506 33.39 0.49 0.10
N LEU A 507 32.84 -0.21 1.09
CA LEU A 507 31.69 0.27 1.86
C LEU A 507 32.13 1.30 2.93
N GLY A 508 33.44 1.43 3.19
CA GLY A 508 33.96 2.28 4.25
C GLY A 508 33.75 1.64 5.63
N SER A 509 33.60 2.46 6.66
CA SER A 509 33.43 1.95 8.04
C SER A 509 31.97 1.62 8.35
N ARG A 510 31.76 0.50 9.05
CA ARG A 510 30.46 0.02 9.52
C ARG A 510 30.55 -0.31 11.01
N SER A 511 29.48 -0.03 11.75
CA SER A 511 29.38 -0.33 13.18
C SER A 511 29.35 -1.84 13.44
N ALA A 512 29.53 -2.23 14.71
CA ALA A 512 29.11 -3.57 15.15
C ALA A 512 27.62 -3.79 14.80
N GLY A 513 27.24 -5.05 14.57
CA GLY A 513 25.88 -5.43 14.15
C GLY A 513 25.85 -6.09 12.77
N PHE A 514 24.64 -6.25 12.23
CA PHE A 514 24.37 -6.87 10.93
C PHE A 514 24.19 -5.82 9.83
N HIS A 515 24.58 -6.17 8.60
CA HIS A 515 24.57 -5.27 7.45
C HIS A 515 24.15 -6.00 6.16
N THR A 516 23.42 -5.31 5.29
CA THR A 516 22.90 -5.79 3.98
C THR A 516 23.27 -4.90 2.80
N ASP A 517 24.11 -3.89 3.03
CA ASP A 517 24.46 -2.83 2.07
C ASP A 517 25.45 -3.29 0.98
N LEU A 518 25.97 -4.52 1.08
CA LEU A 518 26.76 -5.14 0.01
C LEU A 518 25.83 -5.81 -1.01
N ILE A 519 25.47 -5.05 -2.04
CA ILE A 519 24.49 -5.45 -3.07
C ILE A 519 25.15 -5.51 -4.46
N TRP A 520 24.88 -6.57 -5.21
CA TRP A 520 25.34 -6.75 -6.59
C TRP A 520 24.19 -7.07 -7.55
N ASN A 521 23.99 -6.23 -8.55
CA ASN A 521 22.97 -6.37 -9.60
C ASN A 521 23.45 -7.16 -10.83
N GLY A 522 24.49 -7.99 -10.69
CA GLY A 522 25.03 -8.78 -11.80
C GLY A 522 25.74 -7.97 -12.89
N ARG A 523 26.13 -6.71 -12.61
CA ARG A 523 26.91 -5.87 -13.54
C ARG A 523 28.37 -5.76 -13.14
N ASP A 524 29.26 -5.65 -14.12
CA ASP A 524 30.69 -5.46 -13.87
C ASP A 524 31.04 -3.99 -13.54
N ALA A 525 32.33 -3.64 -13.59
CA ALA A 525 32.81 -2.27 -13.35
C ALA A 525 32.51 -1.29 -14.50
N SER A 526 32.26 -1.76 -15.72
CA SER A 526 31.83 -0.93 -16.87
C SER A 526 30.31 -0.67 -16.87
N GLY A 527 29.56 -1.50 -16.16
CA GLY A 527 28.10 -1.47 -16.11
C GLY A 527 27.42 -2.50 -17.01
N GLU A 528 28.18 -3.28 -17.78
CA GLU A 528 27.66 -4.40 -18.57
C GLU A 528 27.20 -5.55 -17.68
N GLN A 529 26.16 -6.28 -18.11
CA GLN A 529 25.69 -7.48 -17.42
C GLN A 529 26.67 -8.63 -17.63
N VAL A 530 26.92 -9.40 -16.57
CA VAL A 530 27.81 -10.56 -16.65
C VAL A 530 27.09 -11.78 -17.23
N SER A 531 27.85 -12.67 -17.88
CA SER A 531 27.33 -13.94 -18.40
C SER A 531 26.86 -14.87 -17.28
N SER A 532 25.94 -15.79 -17.61
CA SER A 532 25.68 -16.99 -16.79
C SER A 532 26.97 -17.69 -16.38
N GLY A 533 27.04 -18.18 -15.14
CA GLY A 533 28.24 -18.85 -14.63
C GLY A 533 28.35 -18.83 -13.10
N VAL A 534 29.50 -19.31 -12.61
CA VAL A 534 29.88 -19.26 -11.19
C VAL A 534 30.80 -18.07 -10.95
N TYR A 535 30.51 -17.34 -9.88
CA TYR A 535 31.29 -16.21 -9.39
C TYR A 535 31.58 -16.41 -7.91
N PHE A 536 32.52 -15.66 -7.37
CA PHE A 536 32.83 -15.65 -5.94
C PHE A 536 32.88 -14.21 -5.43
N LEU A 537 32.24 -13.94 -4.30
CA LEU A 537 32.55 -12.73 -3.54
C LEU A 537 33.71 -13.03 -2.61
N ARG A 538 34.78 -12.25 -2.71
CA ARG A 538 35.82 -12.15 -1.68
C ARG A 538 35.45 -10.99 -0.75
N PHE A 539 35.22 -11.28 0.53
CA PHE A 539 34.84 -10.31 1.54
C PHE A 539 35.99 -10.04 2.51
N ARG A 540 36.09 -8.81 3.01
CA ARG A 540 37.01 -8.45 4.09
C ARG A 540 36.40 -7.41 5.03
N ALA A 541 36.42 -7.71 6.32
CA ALA A 541 36.14 -6.75 7.39
C ALA A 541 37.17 -6.93 8.52
N GLY A 542 38.08 -5.97 8.67
CA GLY A 542 39.21 -6.08 9.59
C GLY A 542 40.09 -7.31 9.32
N ALA A 543 40.08 -8.24 10.28
CA ALA A 543 40.76 -9.53 10.21
C ALA A 543 39.94 -10.64 9.53
N LEU A 544 38.61 -10.49 9.43
CA LEU A 544 37.75 -11.45 8.74
C LEU A 544 38.02 -11.39 7.23
N ILE A 545 38.31 -12.54 6.63
CA ILE A 545 38.44 -12.72 5.19
C ILE A 545 37.68 -13.99 4.81
N GLU A 546 36.59 -13.85 4.08
CA GLU A 546 35.74 -14.98 3.68
C GLU A 546 35.41 -14.94 2.19
N THR A 547 34.94 -16.07 1.66
CA THR A 547 34.57 -16.20 0.25
C THR A 547 33.24 -16.91 0.10
N ALA A 548 32.28 -16.26 -0.57
CA ALA A 548 30.97 -16.84 -0.85
C ALA A 548 30.82 -17.19 -2.34
N LYS A 549 30.35 -18.41 -2.62
CA LYS A 549 30.03 -18.85 -3.98
C LYS A 549 28.69 -18.26 -4.44
N VAL A 550 28.69 -17.71 -5.65
CA VAL A 550 27.54 -17.12 -6.33
C VAL A 550 27.30 -17.84 -7.65
N VAL A 551 26.04 -18.06 -7.99
CA VAL A 551 25.62 -18.55 -9.31
C VAL A 551 24.79 -17.46 -9.99
N VAL A 552 25.12 -17.13 -11.22
CA VAL A 552 24.37 -16.16 -12.05
C VAL A 552 23.72 -16.90 -13.21
N ILE A 553 22.46 -16.56 -13.48
CA ILE A 553 21.68 -17.03 -14.62
C ILE A 553 21.20 -15.80 -15.40
N ALA A 554 21.86 -15.55 -16.52
CA ALA A 554 21.41 -14.69 -17.59
C ALA A 554 20.57 -15.52 -18.58
N ASN A 555 19.33 -15.09 -18.81
CA ASN A 555 18.43 -15.55 -19.87
C ASN A 555 18.02 -14.34 -20.69
#